data_AF-A0A6S6W6A7-F1
#
_entry.id   AF-A0A6S6W6A7-F1
#
_cell.length_a   1.000
_cell.length_b   1.000
_cell.length_c   1.000
_cell.angle_alpha   90.00
_cell.angle_beta   90.00
_cell.angle_gamma   90.00
#
_symmetry.space_group_name_H-M   'P 1'
#
loop_
_entity.id
_entity.type
_entity.pdbx_description
1 polymer ?
#
loop_
_entity_poly.entity_id
_entity_poly.type
_entity_poly.pdbx_seq_one_letter_code
_entity_poly.pdbx_strand_id
1 'polypeptide(L)'
;MVGSSSSAHSIASQFLTLQGAVAHTDMPIESGPTRLLPFSQKYEEGYMAYRIPEFQDYFVNTCISVPLAKGDGLFFNPALFHAAGQNDSADVMRSANLLQISSAFGKPMETIDTLPLIATTWDVMSKMYESDGLSAELEAFVSVVAQGYPFPTNLDRRTPDTAGMAPASEQEILVSCLKAHSTKEHALTQLKKIRENSRA
;
A
#
# COMPACT_ATOMS: atom_id res chain seq x y z
N MET A 1 33.54 -8.87 -8.17
CA MET A 1 32.70 -7.72 -7.75
C MET A 1 31.24 -8.08 -7.98
N VAL A 2 30.62 -8.76 -7.02
CA VAL A 2 29.17 -8.96 -6.98
C VAL A 2 28.71 -8.09 -5.81
N GLY A 3 28.59 -6.79 -6.06
CA GLY A 3 28.29 -5.80 -5.04
C GLY A 3 26.88 -5.24 -5.21
N SER A 4 26.08 -5.34 -4.15
CA SER A 4 25.21 -4.27 -3.66
C SER A 4 23.85 -3.97 -4.29
N SER A 5 23.30 -4.77 -5.22
CA SER A 5 21.94 -4.49 -5.74
C SER A 5 20.83 -4.64 -4.70
N SER A 6 21.01 -5.46 -3.65
CA SER A 6 20.04 -5.60 -2.54
C SER A 6 19.99 -4.38 -1.62
N SER A 7 21.08 -3.61 -1.53
CA SER A 7 21.21 -2.54 -0.53
C SER A 7 20.37 -1.31 -0.85
N ALA A 8 20.38 -0.82 -2.10
CA ALA A 8 19.71 0.43 -2.46
C ALA A 8 18.19 0.33 -2.35
N HIS A 9 17.59 -0.76 -2.85
CA HIS A 9 16.15 -1.00 -2.71
C HIS A 9 15.75 -1.17 -1.25
N SER A 10 16.54 -1.91 -0.47
CA SER A 10 16.24 -2.14 0.95
C SER A 10 16.43 -0.90 1.81
N ILE A 11 17.31 0.03 1.43
CA ILE A 11 17.48 1.32 2.10
C ILE A 11 16.36 2.27 1.70
N ALA A 12 16.08 2.39 0.39
CA ALA A 12 15.05 3.30 -0.10
C ALA A 12 13.67 2.94 0.46
N SER A 13 13.31 1.65 0.52
CA SER A 13 12.01 1.21 1.01
C SER A 13 11.74 1.57 2.47
N GLN A 14 12.78 1.73 3.30
CA GLN A 14 12.65 2.18 4.70
C GLN A 14 12.05 3.58 4.82
N PHE A 15 12.22 4.42 3.79
CA PHE A 15 11.72 5.78 3.76
C PHE A 15 10.37 5.91 3.02
N LEU A 16 9.89 4.83 2.40
CA LEU A 16 8.68 4.86 1.59
C LEU A 16 7.42 4.51 2.37
N THR A 17 7.53 3.79 3.48
CA THR A 17 6.40 3.37 4.30
C THR A 17 6.74 3.43 5.78
N LEU A 18 5.86 3.96 6.60
CA LEU A 18 5.86 3.76 8.05
C LEU A 18 4.89 2.62 8.37
N GLN A 19 5.33 1.65 9.17
CA GLN A 19 4.47 0.55 9.62
C GLN A 19 4.13 0.72 11.09
N GLY A 20 2.90 0.38 11.46
CA GLY A 20 2.52 0.36 12.86
C GLY A 20 1.23 -0.39 13.13
N ALA A 21 0.87 -0.42 14.41
CA ALA A 21 -0.37 -0.98 14.90
C ALA A 21 -0.98 -0.08 15.96
N VAL A 22 -2.31 0.03 15.99
CA VAL A 22 -3.07 0.66 17.07
C VAL A 22 -3.88 -0.41 17.78
N ALA A 23 -3.67 -0.56 19.09
CA ALA A 23 -4.32 -1.57 19.89
C ALA A 23 -5.80 -1.23 20.18
N HIS A 24 -6.71 -2.18 19.96
CA HIS A 24 -8.14 -2.08 20.27
C HIS A 24 -8.56 -2.85 21.53
N THR A 25 -7.63 -3.62 22.07
CA THR A 25 -7.72 -4.35 23.33
C THR A 25 -6.42 -4.13 24.09
N ASP A 26 -6.44 -4.29 25.41
CA ASP A 26 -5.19 -4.41 26.15
C ASP A 26 -4.43 -5.65 25.66
N MET A 27 -3.12 -5.50 25.49
CA MET A 27 -2.21 -6.54 25.00
C MET A 27 -1.08 -6.72 26.00
N PRO A 28 -1.31 -7.45 27.10
CA PRO A 28 -0.20 -7.87 27.97
C PRO A 28 0.72 -8.83 27.19
N ILE A 29 1.95 -9.05 27.67
CA ILE A 29 2.98 -9.79 26.90
C ILE A 29 2.52 -11.21 26.51
N GLU A 30 1.82 -11.90 27.39
CA GLU A 30 1.27 -13.24 27.16
C GLU A 30 0.20 -13.29 26.05
N SER A 31 -0.45 -12.16 25.76
CA SER A 31 -1.40 -12.08 24.63
C SER A 31 -0.70 -12.03 23.26
N GLY A 32 0.63 -11.94 23.25
CA GLY A 32 1.48 -11.93 22.06
C GLY A 32 1.47 -10.63 21.25
N PRO A 33 1.67 -9.45 21.84
CA PRO A 33 1.90 -8.23 21.07
C PRO A 33 3.09 -8.40 20.11
N THR A 34 3.24 -7.47 19.17
CA THR A 34 4.30 -7.54 18.15
C THR A 34 5.69 -7.75 18.78
N ARG A 35 6.43 -8.72 18.26
CA ARG A 35 7.84 -8.95 18.54
C ARG A 35 8.67 -8.11 17.58
N LEU A 36 9.63 -7.38 18.12
CA LEU A 36 10.52 -6.47 17.41
C LEU A 36 11.95 -6.93 17.65
N LEU A 37 12.80 -6.91 16.62
CA LEU A 37 14.24 -7.09 16.79
C LEU A 37 14.94 -5.73 16.67
N PRO A 38 15.30 -5.06 17.78
CA PRO A 38 15.85 -3.71 17.75
C PRO A 38 17.10 -3.59 16.86
N PHE A 39 17.21 -2.47 16.13
CA PHE A 39 18.32 -2.16 15.22
C PHE A 39 18.50 -3.09 14.00
N SER A 40 17.66 -4.12 13.84
CA SER A 40 17.76 -5.08 12.74
C SER A 40 17.54 -4.50 11.34
N GLN A 41 16.94 -3.31 11.22
CA GLN A 41 16.84 -2.57 9.95
C GLN A 41 18.21 -2.15 9.38
N LYS A 42 19.28 -2.24 10.19
CA LYS A 42 20.67 -1.99 9.79
C LYS A 42 21.39 -3.24 9.29
N TYR A 43 20.75 -4.40 9.32
CA TYR A 43 21.35 -5.66 8.89
C TYR A 43 21.43 -5.72 7.36
N GLU A 44 22.61 -6.00 6.81
CA GLU A 44 22.90 -5.81 5.37
C GLU A 44 22.13 -6.76 4.46
N GLU A 45 21.93 -8.00 4.91
CA GLU A 45 21.15 -9.03 4.21
C GLU A 45 19.68 -8.62 4.08
N GLY A 46 19.24 -7.63 4.88
CA GLY A 46 17.90 -7.07 4.86
C GLY A 46 16.84 -8.16 5.05
N TYR A 47 15.64 -7.93 4.52
CA TYR A 47 14.49 -8.82 4.73
C TYR A 47 14.74 -10.27 4.30
N MET A 48 15.69 -10.57 3.41
CA MET A 48 15.98 -11.94 2.95
C MET A 48 16.53 -12.85 4.05
N ALA A 49 17.08 -12.28 5.13
CA ALA A 49 17.64 -13.05 6.24
C ALA A 49 16.60 -13.91 6.97
N TYR A 50 15.30 -13.63 6.85
CA TYR A 50 14.25 -14.44 7.48
C TYR A 50 14.25 -15.91 7.06
N ARG A 51 14.89 -16.26 5.94
CA ARG A 51 15.01 -17.65 5.43
C ARG A 51 16.17 -18.41 6.04
N ILE A 52 17.05 -17.74 6.77
CA ILE A 52 18.26 -18.32 7.37
C ILE A 52 17.86 -18.89 8.74
N PRO A 53 17.96 -20.22 8.97
CA PRO A 53 17.56 -20.83 10.24
C PRO A 53 18.25 -20.21 11.46
N GLU A 54 19.55 -19.93 11.36
CA GLU A 54 20.33 -19.31 12.43
C GLU A 54 19.83 -17.90 12.77
N PHE A 55 19.33 -17.16 11.78
CA PHE A 55 18.72 -15.87 12.00
C PHE A 55 17.33 -16.00 12.65
N GLN A 56 16.55 -17.02 12.29
CA GLN A 56 15.28 -17.31 12.94
C GLN A 56 15.49 -17.62 14.43
N ASP A 57 16.49 -18.45 14.75
CA ASP A 57 16.86 -18.75 16.14
C ASP A 57 17.33 -17.48 16.88
N TYR A 58 18.17 -16.66 16.25
CA TYR A 58 18.59 -15.38 16.82
C TYR A 58 17.40 -14.45 17.10
N PHE A 59 16.46 -14.35 16.16
CA PHE A 59 15.26 -13.53 16.30
C PHE A 59 14.41 -14.01 17.49
N VAL A 60 14.13 -15.31 17.58
CA VAL A 60 13.33 -15.87 18.68
C VAL A 60 14.00 -15.62 20.04
N ASN A 61 15.32 -15.74 20.12
CA ASN A 61 16.07 -15.55 21.36
C ASN A 61 16.29 -14.08 21.77
N THR A 62 16.20 -13.14 20.82
CA THR A 62 16.62 -11.74 21.05
C THR A 62 15.50 -10.71 20.86
N CYS A 63 14.39 -11.09 20.22
CA CYS A 63 13.28 -10.17 20.02
C CYS A 63 12.72 -9.68 21.36
N ILE A 64 12.19 -8.46 21.33
CA ILE A 64 11.49 -7.85 22.46
C ILE A 64 10.04 -7.60 22.09
N SER A 65 9.19 -7.53 23.10
CA SER A 65 7.81 -7.07 22.99
C SER A 65 7.53 -6.08 24.10
N VAL A 66 6.60 -5.16 23.85
CA VAL A 66 6.10 -4.22 24.84
C VAL A 66 4.61 -4.47 25.06
N PRO A 67 4.12 -4.41 26.31
CA PRO A 67 2.69 -4.43 26.55
C PRO A 67 2.07 -3.16 25.98
N LEU A 68 0.85 -3.28 25.43
CA LEU A 68 0.10 -2.14 24.90
C LEU A 68 -1.23 -2.04 25.63
N ALA A 69 -1.60 -0.84 26.09
CA ALA A 69 -2.97 -0.57 26.51
C ALA A 69 -3.85 -0.31 25.28
N LYS A 70 -5.16 -0.49 25.42
CA LYS A 70 -6.12 -0.07 24.39
C LYS A 70 -5.91 1.41 24.03
N GLY A 71 -5.73 1.68 22.74
CA GLY A 71 -5.46 3.01 22.19
C GLY A 71 -3.97 3.29 21.96
N ASP A 72 -3.06 2.49 22.51
CA ASP A 72 -1.63 2.66 22.28
C ASP A 72 -1.26 2.35 20.82
N GLY A 73 -0.33 3.15 20.29
CA GLY A 73 0.24 3.00 18.97
C GLY A 73 1.68 2.51 19.04
N LEU A 74 2.00 1.46 18.28
CA LEU A 74 3.37 0.99 18.07
C LEU A 74 3.76 1.23 16.62
N PHE A 75 4.72 2.12 16.39
CA PHE A 75 5.22 2.47 15.05
C PHE A 75 6.71 2.18 14.93
N PHE A 76 7.13 1.64 13.79
CA PHE A 76 8.50 1.26 13.54
C PHE A 76 8.87 1.31 12.05
N ASN A 77 10.17 1.34 11.78
CA ASN A 77 10.71 1.26 10.42
C ASN A 77 10.34 -0.11 9.81
N PRO A 78 9.79 -0.18 8.58
CA PRO A 78 9.29 -1.42 7.99
C PRO A 78 10.39 -2.46 7.72
N ALA A 79 11.66 -2.07 7.66
CA ALA A 79 12.77 -3.02 7.54
C ALA A 79 13.22 -3.61 8.89
N LEU A 80 12.64 -3.17 10.00
CA LEU A 80 12.83 -3.83 11.28
C LEU A 80 12.22 -5.24 11.19
N PHE A 81 12.99 -6.25 11.54
CA PHE A 81 12.44 -7.59 11.67
C PHE A 81 11.42 -7.62 12.79
N HIS A 82 10.23 -8.10 12.46
CA HIS A 82 9.12 -8.18 13.38
C HIS A 82 8.19 -9.34 13.03
N ALA A 83 7.46 -9.81 14.02
CA ALA A 83 6.46 -10.85 13.87
C ALA A 83 5.37 -10.66 14.93
N ALA A 84 4.17 -11.17 14.67
CA ALA A 84 3.18 -11.27 15.72
C ALA A 84 3.66 -12.27 16.79
N GLY A 85 3.50 -11.93 18.07
CA GLY A 85 3.77 -12.88 19.15
C GLY A 85 2.77 -14.02 19.15
N GLN A 86 3.17 -15.17 19.68
CA GLN A 86 2.23 -16.24 20.00
C GLN A 86 1.29 -15.76 21.13
N ASN A 87 -0.01 -16.03 21.00
CA ASN A 87 -0.97 -15.72 22.05
C ASN A 87 -1.08 -16.94 22.98
N ASP A 88 -0.48 -16.83 24.16
CA ASP A 88 -0.46 -17.87 25.20
C ASP A 88 -1.41 -17.53 26.36
N SER A 89 -2.19 -16.46 26.23
CA SER A 89 -3.21 -16.09 27.21
C SER A 89 -4.41 -17.05 27.18
N ALA A 90 -5.12 -17.16 28.31
CA ALA A 90 -6.28 -18.03 28.40
C ALA A 90 -7.54 -17.43 27.75
N ASP A 91 -7.68 -16.11 27.79
CA ASP A 91 -8.93 -15.40 27.52
C ASP A 91 -8.77 -14.08 26.76
N VAL A 92 -7.55 -13.68 26.36
CA VAL A 92 -7.34 -12.42 25.63
C VAL A 92 -7.44 -12.65 24.12
N MET A 93 -8.51 -12.09 23.54
CA MET A 93 -8.67 -11.99 22.08
C MET A 93 -8.09 -10.66 21.60
N ARG A 94 -6.79 -10.64 21.26
CA ARG A 94 -6.13 -9.40 20.83
C ARG A 94 -6.72 -8.85 19.53
N SER A 95 -6.91 -7.53 19.47
CA SER A 95 -7.35 -6.84 18.26
C SER A 95 -6.54 -5.56 18.05
N ALA A 96 -6.08 -5.35 16.81
CA ALA A 96 -5.36 -4.15 16.41
C ALA A 96 -5.71 -3.77 14.98
N ASN A 97 -5.65 -2.48 14.65
CA ASN A 97 -5.53 -2.06 13.26
C ASN A 97 -4.05 -2.01 12.89
N LEU A 98 -3.69 -2.65 11.78
CA LEU A 98 -2.38 -2.48 11.16
C LEU A 98 -2.44 -1.28 10.22
N LEU A 99 -1.44 -0.42 10.33
CA LEU A 99 -1.29 0.78 9.53
C LEU A 99 -0.03 0.66 8.67
N GLN A 100 -0.20 0.87 7.36
CA GLN A 100 0.88 1.08 6.42
C GLN A 100 0.70 2.48 5.83
N ILE A 101 1.55 3.41 6.25
CA ILE A 101 1.47 4.82 5.87
C ILE A 101 2.55 5.07 4.83
N SER A 102 2.18 5.13 3.56
CA SER A 102 3.12 5.33 2.47
C SER A 102 3.40 6.82 2.22
N SER A 103 4.64 7.11 1.84
CA SER A 103 4.99 8.39 1.21
C SER A 103 4.27 8.54 -0.13
N ALA A 104 4.23 9.76 -0.68
CA ALA A 104 3.67 10.01 -2.01
C ALA A 104 4.40 9.25 -3.14
N PHE A 105 5.62 8.76 -2.89
CA PHE A 105 6.40 7.95 -3.83
C PHE A 105 6.25 6.44 -3.58
N GLY A 106 5.51 6.03 -2.55
CA GLY A 106 5.23 4.64 -2.24
C GLY A 106 4.02 4.12 -2.99
N LYS A 107 4.08 2.86 -3.43
CA LYS A 107 2.90 2.10 -3.85
C LYS A 107 2.55 1.09 -2.76
N PRO A 108 1.35 1.14 -2.16
CA PRO A 108 0.93 0.16 -1.17
C PRO A 108 0.94 -1.26 -1.73
N MET A 109 1.14 -2.25 -0.87
CA MET A 109 1.09 -3.67 -1.27
C MET A 109 -0.32 -4.12 -1.67
N GLU A 110 -1.34 -3.55 -1.03
CA GLU A 110 -2.74 -3.86 -1.30
C GLU A 110 -3.18 -3.29 -2.65
N THR A 111 -3.94 -4.08 -3.41
CA THR A 111 -4.56 -3.61 -4.65
C THR A 111 -6.02 -3.30 -4.39
N ILE A 112 -6.40 -2.04 -4.55
CA ILE A 112 -7.79 -1.61 -4.43
C ILE A 112 -8.53 -1.89 -5.74
N ASP A 113 -9.68 -2.56 -5.66
CA ASP A 113 -10.59 -2.66 -6.80
C ASP A 113 -11.31 -1.31 -7.02
N THR A 114 -10.76 -0.50 -7.91
CA THR A 114 -11.29 0.83 -8.28
C THR A 114 -12.60 0.80 -9.07
N LEU A 115 -12.96 -0.30 -9.76
CA LEU A 115 -14.15 -0.33 -10.63
C LEU A 115 -15.46 -0.17 -9.86
N PRO A 116 -15.71 -0.90 -8.74
CA PRO A 116 -16.88 -0.68 -7.91
C PRO A 116 -16.93 0.73 -7.29
N LEU A 117 -15.78 1.27 -6.88
CA LEU A 117 -15.70 2.63 -6.33
C LEU A 117 -16.15 3.65 -7.37
N ILE A 118 -15.52 3.63 -8.55
CA ILE A 118 -15.84 4.54 -9.66
C ILE A 118 -17.29 4.35 -10.12
N ALA A 119 -17.78 3.12 -10.24
CA ALA A 119 -19.15 2.86 -10.65
C ALA A 119 -20.19 3.45 -9.68
N THR A 120 -19.89 3.41 -8.37
CA THR A 120 -20.76 3.94 -7.31
C THR A 120 -20.69 5.46 -7.22
N THR A 121 -19.53 6.06 -7.52
CA THR A 121 -19.30 7.51 -7.39
C THR A 121 -19.45 8.29 -8.69
N TRP A 122 -19.64 7.62 -9.84
CA TRP A 122 -19.68 8.25 -11.17
C TRP A 122 -20.66 9.40 -11.28
N ASP A 123 -21.91 9.19 -10.85
CA ASP A 123 -22.96 10.20 -10.99
C ASP A 123 -22.68 11.45 -10.14
N VAL A 124 -21.97 11.29 -9.02
CA VAL A 124 -21.53 12.40 -8.17
C VAL A 124 -20.42 13.19 -8.87
N MET A 125 -19.38 12.50 -9.35
CA MET A 125 -18.27 13.13 -10.08
C MET A 125 -18.75 13.86 -11.35
N SER A 126 -19.69 13.27 -12.08
CA SER A 126 -20.27 13.87 -13.28
C SER A 126 -21.02 15.16 -12.97
N LYS A 127 -21.85 15.17 -11.91
CA LYS A 127 -22.56 16.37 -11.47
C LYS A 127 -21.62 17.46 -10.96
N MET A 128 -20.57 17.08 -10.23
CA MET A 128 -19.52 18.03 -9.81
C MET A 128 -18.86 18.68 -11.02
N TYR A 129 -18.52 17.89 -12.04
CA TYR A 129 -17.93 18.40 -13.27
C TYR A 129 -18.88 19.32 -14.04
N GLU A 130 -20.17 18.98 -14.13
CA GLU A 130 -21.19 19.82 -14.80
C GLU A 130 -21.40 21.16 -14.09
N SER A 131 -21.29 21.19 -12.75
CA SER A 131 -21.42 22.42 -11.96
C SER A 131 -20.19 23.31 -12.07
N ASP A 132 -19.02 22.73 -11.79
CA ASP A 132 -17.81 23.50 -11.43
C ASP A 132 -16.61 23.19 -12.34
N GLY A 133 -16.79 22.34 -13.36
CA GLY A 133 -15.71 21.85 -14.19
C GLY A 133 -14.73 20.95 -13.43
N LEU A 134 -13.47 20.94 -13.86
CA LEU A 134 -12.41 20.20 -13.16
C LEU A 134 -11.88 21.03 -11.98
N SER A 135 -12.68 21.14 -10.92
CA SER A 135 -12.31 21.82 -9.68
C SER A 135 -11.29 21.01 -8.87
N ALA A 136 -10.61 21.67 -7.93
CA ALA A 136 -9.65 21.01 -7.03
C ALA A 136 -10.32 19.91 -6.19
N GLU A 137 -11.59 20.10 -5.81
CA GLU A 137 -12.40 19.13 -5.09
C GLU A 137 -12.67 17.88 -5.93
N LEU A 138 -12.97 18.05 -7.23
CA LEU A 138 -13.16 16.93 -8.14
C LEU A 138 -11.84 16.20 -8.43
N GLU A 139 -10.74 16.93 -8.61
CA GLU A 139 -9.40 16.34 -8.77
C GLU A 139 -9.01 15.51 -7.54
N ALA A 140 -9.25 16.04 -6.33
CA ALA A 140 -9.03 15.32 -5.09
C ALA A 140 -9.91 14.06 -5.03
N PHE A 141 -11.18 14.14 -5.44
CA PHE A 141 -12.08 12.98 -5.46
C PHE A 141 -11.57 11.91 -6.44
N VAL A 142 -11.21 12.29 -7.68
CA VAL A 142 -10.64 11.38 -8.68
C VAL A 142 -9.37 10.71 -8.14
N SER A 143 -8.51 11.46 -7.44
CA SER A 143 -7.26 10.94 -6.88
C SER A 143 -7.45 9.82 -5.86
N VAL A 144 -8.61 9.78 -5.19
CA VAL A 144 -8.95 8.78 -4.17
C VAL A 144 -9.60 7.54 -4.79
N VAL A 145 -10.38 7.67 -5.86
CA VAL A 145 -11.17 6.55 -6.42
C VAL A 145 -10.47 5.83 -7.58
N ALA A 146 -9.46 6.42 -8.21
CA ALA A 146 -8.78 5.88 -9.39
C ALA A 146 -7.26 5.87 -9.24
N GLN A 147 -6.59 4.88 -9.86
CA GLN A 147 -5.12 4.76 -9.84
C GLN A 147 -4.44 5.82 -10.72
N GLY A 148 -3.58 6.65 -10.11
CA GLY A 148 -2.81 7.68 -10.81
C GLY A 148 -1.46 7.21 -11.36
N TYR A 149 -0.93 6.08 -10.87
CA TYR A 149 0.33 5.53 -11.34
C TYR A 149 0.09 4.40 -12.36
N PRO A 150 0.53 4.53 -13.63
CA PRO A 150 0.16 3.61 -14.71
C PRO A 150 0.91 2.26 -14.68
N PHE A 151 1.79 2.04 -13.71
CA PHE A 151 2.61 0.82 -13.58
C PHE A 151 2.28 0.01 -12.31
N PRO A 152 2.60 -1.30 -12.27
CA PRO A 152 3.09 -2.12 -13.39
C PRO A 152 2.03 -2.31 -14.47
N THR A 153 2.45 -2.39 -15.74
CA THR A 153 1.58 -2.59 -16.90
C THR A 153 2.34 -3.31 -18.02
N ASN A 154 1.63 -3.99 -18.91
CA ASN A 154 2.18 -4.60 -20.12
C ASN A 154 2.31 -3.54 -21.23
N LEU A 155 3.55 -3.15 -21.56
CA LEU A 155 3.85 -2.10 -22.54
C LEU A 155 3.65 -2.55 -24.00
N ASP A 156 3.63 -3.84 -24.28
CA ASP A 156 3.33 -4.37 -25.62
C ASP A 156 1.86 -4.13 -25.99
N ARG A 157 0.98 -4.15 -24.98
CA ARG A 157 -0.47 -3.92 -25.14
C ARG A 157 -0.90 -2.51 -24.80
N ARG A 158 -0.14 -1.82 -23.94
CA ARG A 158 -0.38 -0.45 -23.51
C ARG A 158 0.86 0.36 -23.87
N THR A 159 1.02 0.65 -25.15
CA THR A 159 2.10 1.51 -25.65
C THR A 159 1.86 2.95 -25.22
N PRO A 160 2.87 3.67 -24.71
CA PRO A 160 2.77 5.11 -24.50
C PRO A 160 2.43 5.84 -25.79
N ASP A 161 1.65 6.90 -25.66
CA ASP A 161 1.34 7.83 -26.74
C ASP A 161 2.64 8.47 -27.26
N THR A 162 2.67 8.94 -28.51
CA THR A 162 3.89 9.50 -29.14
C THR A 162 4.50 10.69 -28.41
N ALA A 163 3.75 11.36 -27.53
CA ALA A 163 4.20 12.48 -26.69
C ALA A 163 4.46 12.10 -25.21
N GLY A 164 4.13 10.88 -24.79
CA GLY A 164 4.16 10.44 -23.39
C GLY A 164 5.26 9.42 -23.10
N MET A 165 5.79 9.45 -21.87
CA MET A 165 6.74 8.42 -21.38
C MET A 165 6.04 7.20 -20.76
N ALA A 166 4.71 7.25 -20.59
CA ALA A 166 3.92 6.18 -19.99
C ALA A 166 2.52 6.11 -20.62
N PRO A 167 1.82 4.97 -20.51
CA PRO A 167 0.41 4.86 -20.93
C PRO A 167 -0.51 5.61 -19.95
N ALA A 168 -1.71 5.97 -20.40
CA ALA A 168 -2.68 6.69 -19.57
C ALA A 168 -3.04 5.94 -18.26
N SER A 169 -3.04 6.64 -17.13
CA SER A 169 -3.53 6.16 -15.83
C SER A 169 -5.05 6.05 -15.77
N GLU A 170 -5.59 5.39 -14.73
CA GLU A 170 -7.05 5.37 -14.53
C GLU A 170 -7.59 6.79 -14.28
N GLN A 171 -6.85 7.62 -13.56
CA GLN A 171 -7.22 9.03 -13.31
C GLN A 171 -7.32 9.82 -14.61
N GLU A 172 -6.35 9.70 -15.52
CA GLU A 172 -6.37 10.40 -16.81
C GLU A 172 -7.55 9.96 -17.69
N ILE A 173 -7.83 8.66 -17.74
CA ILE A 173 -9.01 8.14 -18.47
C ILE A 173 -10.31 8.66 -17.84
N LEU A 174 -10.40 8.63 -16.51
CA LEU A 174 -11.60 9.05 -15.79
C LEU A 174 -11.89 10.54 -16.02
N VAL A 175 -10.88 11.40 -15.90
CA VAL A 175 -10.98 12.84 -16.18
C VAL A 175 -11.35 13.08 -17.65
N SER A 176 -10.76 12.33 -18.59
CA SER A 176 -11.09 12.44 -20.01
C SER A 176 -12.57 12.10 -20.28
N CYS A 177 -13.09 11.05 -19.65
CA CYS A 177 -14.50 10.66 -19.77
C CYS A 177 -15.45 11.72 -19.20
N LEU A 178 -15.10 12.34 -18.06
CA LEU A 178 -15.86 13.45 -17.48
C LEU A 178 -15.88 14.67 -18.42
N LYS A 179 -14.72 15.06 -18.95
CA LYS A 179 -14.60 16.16 -19.92
C LYS A 179 -15.40 15.94 -21.19
N ALA A 180 -15.50 14.70 -21.64
CA ALA A 180 -16.25 14.31 -22.83
C ALA A 180 -17.75 14.09 -22.56
N HIS A 181 -18.24 14.30 -21.33
CA HIS A 181 -19.61 13.97 -20.93
C HIS A 181 -20.01 12.53 -21.30
N SER A 182 -19.07 11.60 -21.12
CA SER A 182 -19.28 10.19 -21.44
C SER A 182 -20.31 9.53 -20.51
N THR A 183 -20.85 8.40 -20.91
CA THR A 183 -21.68 7.58 -20.01
C THR A 183 -20.81 6.81 -19.01
N LYS A 184 -21.41 6.44 -17.87
CA LYS A 184 -20.79 5.56 -16.87
C LYS A 184 -20.30 4.26 -17.50
N GLU A 185 -21.11 3.67 -18.36
CA GLU A 185 -20.81 2.40 -19.03
C GLU A 185 -19.59 2.53 -19.94
N HIS A 186 -19.46 3.67 -20.63
CA HIS A 186 -18.28 3.96 -21.45
C HIS A 186 -17.02 4.06 -20.60
N ALA A 187 -17.05 4.86 -19.52
CA ALA A 187 -15.93 5.04 -18.62
C ALA A 187 -15.47 3.70 -18.00
N LEU A 188 -16.41 2.91 -17.48
CA LEU A 188 -16.12 1.58 -16.92
C LEU A 188 -15.57 0.61 -17.96
N THR A 189 -16.00 0.71 -19.22
CA THR A 189 -15.46 -0.11 -20.32
C THR A 189 -13.99 0.24 -20.61
N GLN A 190 -13.65 1.53 -20.66
CA GLN A 190 -12.26 1.95 -20.84
C GLN A 190 -11.35 1.49 -19.69
N LEU A 191 -11.82 1.62 -18.45
CA LEU A 191 -11.09 1.18 -17.25
C LEU A 191 -10.90 -0.35 -17.19
N LYS A 192 -11.91 -1.13 -17.58
CA LYS A 192 -11.78 -2.60 -17.72
C LYS A 192 -10.73 -2.97 -18.76
N LYS A 193 -10.72 -2.27 -19.90
CA LYS A 193 -9.72 -2.47 -20.96
C LYS A 193 -8.29 -2.18 -20.47
N ILE A 194 -8.08 -1.15 -19.64
CA ILE A 194 -6.79 -0.93 -18.97
C ILE A 194 -6.37 -2.18 -18.20
N ARG A 195 -7.24 -2.72 -17.34
CA ARG A 195 -6.91 -3.87 -16.48
C ARG A 195 -6.59 -5.12 -17.28
N GLU A 196 -7.38 -5.40 -18.31
CA GLU A 196 -7.15 -6.54 -19.21
C GLU A 196 -5.83 -6.40 -19.95
N ASN A 197 -5.56 -5.22 -20.49
CA ASN A 197 -4.34 -4.95 -21.25
C ASN A 197 -3.10 -4.82 -20.36
N SER A 198 -3.25 -4.57 -19.05
CA SER A 198 -2.12 -4.47 -18.11
C SER A 198 -1.63 -5.84 -17.62
N ARG A 199 -2.40 -6.91 -17.83
CA ARG A 199 -2.00 -8.28 -17.48
C ARG A 199 -0.81 -8.74 -18.34
N ALA A 200 0.09 -9.49 -17.71
CA ALA A 200 1.21 -10.17 -18.38
C ALA A 200 0.70 -11.11 -19.48
#